data_AF-A0A960XT26-F1
#
_entry.id   AF-A0A960XT26-F1
#
_cell.length_a   1.000
_cell.length_b   1.000
_cell.length_c   1.000
_cell.angle_alpha   90.00
_cell.angle_beta   90.00
_cell.angle_gamma   90.00
#
_symmetry.space_group_name_H-M   'P 1'
#
loop_
_entity.id
_entity.type
_entity.pdbx_description
1 polymer ?
#
loop_
_entity_poly.entity_id
_entity_poly.type
_entity_poly.pdbx_seq_one_letter_code
_entity_poly.pdbx_strand_id
1 'polypeptide(L)'
;TGNTGTTYVPDTACVMIGINDLGDNNFSANQVVADIATIIDQLRAANANVRIFINQLLYTNQTQAMRDAVDAVNAQLPTLADTKNAASSTSPVWIVDANTDFNPALLTYDTVHPNAAGEEQVGDRIAAAFGLIEDTAEAPVSPPPHDEEESGNFGSRFEGNEIWDGAAFVNAWAQVNTLNKSLPETTDLQIVHPSTNGRWIEGTNSGWAAVRSGSWTFETRLKCNANANGFILWCGVGSNRILMEIHGDRTRDHSDGGQTFNNSHDNLDGNFHIFRIAHDAPNARYHVFRDGVRLSPLDGVPYDQIAADGRLILGDYTSGTFGDNFDITIDHVRFTAGAYLPPGVDTDADGMPDAWEYQYFYTLTGADPNGNPDEDGATNVEEFQNGTNPLTADSASSNPLPVHLLTGGGNALGTSLTSTLHSPAPGGHPAEQSGGVWFHDGTGWKTLDAA
;
A
#
# COMPACT_ATOMS: atom_id res chain seq x y z
N THR A 1 -45.41 7.05 18.57
CA THR A 1 -45.79 8.38 18.09
C THR A 1 -44.55 9.04 17.49
N GLY A 2 -44.24 8.75 16.22
CA GLY A 2 -43.06 9.24 15.53
C GLY A 2 -43.46 10.28 14.50
N ASN A 3 -43.00 11.50 14.72
CA ASN A 3 -43.03 12.72 13.89
C ASN A 3 -43.98 12.78 12.68
N THR A 4 -45.05 13.58 12.78
CA THR A 4 -45.92 14.03 11.68
C THR A 4 -45.30 15.20 10.91
N GLY A 5 -43.99 15.14 10.64
CA GLY A 5 -43.29 16.14 9.84
C GLY A 5 -43.80 16.12 8.40
N THR A 6 -43.90 17.28 7.77
CA THR A 6 -44.22 17.42 6.34
C THR A 6 -43.42 16.40 5.52
N THR A 7 -44.07 15.67 4.62
CA THR A 7 -43.39 14.80 3.64
C THR A 7 -42.37 15.63 2.88
N TYR A 8 -41.09 15.43 3.20
CA TYR A 8 -39.99 16.09 2.50
C TYR A 8 -39.63 15.25 1.28
N VAL A 9 -39.59 15.89 0.12
CA VAL A 9 -39.20 15.25 -1.14
C VAL A 9 -37.78 15.74 -1.45
N PRO A 10 -36.73 14.94 -1.22
CA PRO A 10 -35.36 15.39 -1.37
C PRO A 10 -34.95 15.51 -2.84
N ASP A 11 -34.18 16.55 -3.16
CA ASP A 11 -33.41 16.64 -4.42
C ASP A 11 -32.10 15.85 -4.35
N THR A 12 -31.59 15.64 -3.13
CA THR A 12 -30.41 14.84 -2.83
C THR A 12 -30.64 14.03 -1.55
N ALA A 13 -30.30 12.75 -1.56
CA ALA A 13 -30.27 11.88 -0.40
C ALA A 13 -28.87 11.32 -0.20
N CYS A 14 -28.33 11.42 1.01
CA CYS A 14 -27.11 10.74 1.42
C CYS A 14 -27.46 9.77 2.55
N VAL A 15 -27.13 8.50 2.35
CA VAL A 15 -27.63 7.39 3.16
C VAL A 15 -26.46 6.53 3.59
N MET A 16 -26.33 6.31 4.90
CA MET A 16 -25.49 5.27 5.50
C MET A 16 -26.41 4.45 6.40
N ILE A 17 -26.70 3.21 6.00
CA ILE A 17 -27.66 2.35 6.71
C ILE A 17 -27.31 0.89 6.48
N GLY A 18 -27.55 0.06 7.50
CA GLY A 18 -27.31 -1.39 7.43
C GLY A 18 -26.54 -1.96 8.64
N ILE A 19 -25.81 -1.13 9.40
CA ILE A 19 -24.97 -1.65 10.48
C ILE A 19 -25.78 -2.29 11.62
N ASN A 20 -26.93 -1.70 11.95
CA ASN A 20 -27.86 -2.27 12.94
C ASN A 20 -28.57 -3.52 12.41
N ASP A 21 -28.81 -3.58 11.10
CA ASP A 21 -29.41 -4.75 10.44
C ASP A 21 -28.48 -5.96 10.53
N LEU A 22 -27.17 -5.74 10.39
CA LEU A 22 -26.14 -6.75 10.63
C LEU A 22 -26.02 -7.11 12.12
N GLY A 23 -25.93 -6.11 13.01
CA GLY A 23 -25.64 -6.29 14.43
C GLY A 23 -26.80 -6.78 15.30
N ASP A 24 -27.95 -6.12 15.22
CA ASP A 24 -29.09 -6.36 16.11
C ASP A 24 -30.08 -7.35 15.52
N ASN A 25 -30.27 -7.31 14.19
CA ASN A 25 -31.26 -8.14 13.50
C ASN A 25 -30.64 -9.38 12.83
N ASN A 26 -29.31 -9.47 12.77
CA ASN A 26 -28.54 -10.58 12.19
C ASN A 26 -28.98 -10.89 10.74
N PHE A 27 -29.24 -9.84 9.96
CA PHE A 27 -29.55 -9.96 8.54
C PHE A 27 -28.30 -10.32 7.74
N SER A 28 -28.48 -11.10 6.67
CA SER A 28 -27.40 -11.35 5.72
C SER A 28 -27.07 -10.09 4.91
N ALA A 29 -25.84 -9.96 4.43
CA ALA A 29 -25.45 -8.88 3.53
C ALA A 29 -26.41 -8.71 2.33
N ASN A 30 -26.84 -9.83 1.71
CA ASN A 30 -27.80 -9.80 0.60
C ASN A 30 -29.14 -9.15 0.98
N GLN A 31 -29.61 -9.37 2.21
CA GLN A 31 -30.85 -8.78 2.71
C GLN A 31 -30.67 -7.27 2.92
N VAL A 32 -29.56 -6.85 3.55
CA VAL A 32 -29.23 -5.43 3.75
C VAL A 32 -29.15 -4.70 2.41
N VAL A 33 -28.47 -5.27 1.42
CA VAL A 33 -28.35 -4.70 0.06
C VAL A 33 -29.71 -4.64 -0.64
N ALA A 34 -30.57 -5.65 -0.46
CA ALA A 34 -31.94 -5.63 -1.00
C ALA A 34 -32.82 -4.54 -0.35
N ASP A 35 -32.63 -4.28 0.95
CA ASP A 35 -33.34 -3.22 1.66
C ASP A 35 -32.83 -1.83 1.23
N ILE A 36 -31.53 -1.65 1.05
CA ILE A 36 -30.95 -0.43 0.44
C ILE A 36 -31.50 -0.22 -0.98
N ALA A 37 -31.60 -1.28 -1.78
CA ALA A 37 -32.20 -1.23 -3.12
C ALA A 37 -33.66 -0.76 -3.08
N THR A 38 -34.42 -1.17 -2.05
CA THR A 38 -35.80 -0.74 -1.82
C THR A 38 -35.88 0.72 -1.40
N ILE A 39 -34.96 1.20 -0.55
CA ILE A 39 -34.87 2.62 -0.17
C ILE A 39 -34.63 3.49 -1.42
N ILE A 40 -33.73 3.09 -2.32
CA ILE A 40 -33.48 3.78 -3.59
C ILE A 40 -34.76 3.88 -4.42
N ASP A 41 -35.53 2.80 -4.53
CA ASP A 41 -36.78 2.79 -5.30
C ASP A 41 -37.84 3.70 -4.69
N GLN A 42 -37.93 3.75 -3.35
CA GLN A 42 -38.85 4.66 -2.66
C GLN A 42 -38.47 6.12 -2.84
N LEU A 43 -37.17 6.45 -2.79
CA LEU A 43 -36.67 7.80 -3.07
C LEU A 43 -37.00 8.22 -4.50
N ARG A 44 -36.77 7.34 -5.48
CA ARG A 44 -37.11 7.59 -6.89
C ARG A 44 -38.61 7.70 -7.14
N ALA A 45 -39.43 6.95 -6.40
CA ALA A 45 -40.89 7.06 -6.47
C ALA A 45 -41.39 8.42 -5.96
N ALA A 46 -40.72 8.99 -4.95
CA ALA A 46 -41.03 10.32 -4.44
C ALA A 46 -40.49 11.45 -5.34
N ASN A 47 -39.28 11.27 -5.91
CA ASN A 47 -38.66 12.21 -6.84
C ASN A 47 -37.85 11.44 -7.89
N ALA A 48 -38.32 11.42 -9.14
CA ALA A 48 -37.66 10.71 -10.25
C ALA A 48 -36.29 11.31 -10.65
N ASN A 49 -35.94 12.49 -10.13
CA ASN A 49 -34.67 13.18 -10.38
C ASN A 49 -33.77 13.26 -9.13
N VAL A 50 -34.09 12.52 -8.06
CA VAL A 50 -33.29 12.54 -6.83
C VAL A 50 -31.86 12.07 -7.10
N ARG A 51 -30.89 12.79 -6.55
CA ARG A 51 -29.47 12.41 -6.51
C ARG A 51 -29.21 11.58 -5.27
N ILE A 52 -28.69 10.37 -5.40
CA ILE A 52 -28.55 9.46 -4.26
C ILE A 52 -27.08 9.12 -4.04
N PHE A 53 -26.61 9.31 -2.82
CA PHE A 53 -25.29 8.92 -2.35
C PHE A 53 -25.47 7.83 -1.31
N ILE A 54 -24.99 6.62 -1.60
CA ILE A 54 -24.99 5.50 -0.68
C ILE A 54 -23.58 5.35 -0.13
N ASN A 55 -23.43 5.55 1.17
CA ASN A 55 -22.15 5.36 1.83
C ASN A 55 -21.92 3.88 2.05
N GLN A 56 -20.67 3.46 1.86
CA GLN A 56 -20.21 2.21 2.43
C GLN A 56 -20.46 2.19 3.95
N LEU A 57 -20.76 1.02 4.48
CA LEU A 57 -20.80 0.80 5.92
C LEU A 57 -19.40 0.96 6.50
N LEU A 58 -19.31 1.65 7.64
CA LEU A 58 -18.07 1.78 8.38
C LEU A 58 -17.72 0.46 9.07
N TYR A 59 -16.44 0.13 9.09
CA TYR A 59 -15.95 -0.94 9.95
C TYR A 59 -16.28 -0.67 11.42
N THR A 60 -16.47 -1.75 12.17
CA THR A 60 -16.65 -1.72 13.63
C THR A 60 -15.52 -2.47 14.33
N ASN A 61 -15.28 -2.12 15.60
CA ASN A 61 -14.33 -2.79 16.47
C ASN A 61 -15.03 -3.82 17.39
N GLN A 62 -16.10 -4.47 16.90
CA GLN A 62 -16.86 -5.45 17.66
C GLN A 62 -16.28 -6.87 17.53
N THR A 63 -16.36 -7.46 16.34
CA THR A 63 -15.92 -8.85 16.07
C THR A 63 -15.43 -9.00 14.62
N GLN A 64 -14.63 -10.03 14.34
CA GLN A 64 -14.22 -10.34 12.95
C GLN A 64 -15.43 -10.66 12.06
N ALA A 65 -16.41 -11.41 12.57
CA ALA A 65 -17.62 -11.73 11.81
C ALA A 65 -18.43 -10.49 11.42
N MET A 66 -18.41 -9.43 12.25
CA MET A 66 -19.04 -8.15 11.89
C MET A 66 -18.27 -7.43 10.78
N ARG A 67 -16.93 -7.48 10.80
CA ARG A 67 -16.10 -6.93 9.71
C ARG A 67 -16.35 -7.66 8.39
N ASP A 68 -16.36 -9.00 8.42
CA ASP A 68 -16.65 -9.82 7.24
C ASP A 68 -18.07 -9.52 6.68
N ALA A 69 -19.03 -9.24 7.55
CA ALA A 69 -20.39 -8.86 7.16
C ALA A 69 -20.46 -7.45 6.54
N VAL A 70 -19.70 -6.49 7.08
CA VAL A 70 -19.52 -5.15 6.50
C VAL A 70 -18.88 -5.26 5.10
N ASP A 71 -17.81 -6.05 4.96
CA ASP A 71 -17.16 -6.31 3.67
C ASP A 71 -18.14 -6.90 2.66
N ALA A 72 -18.93 -7.88 3.08
CA ALA A 72 -19.92 -8.53 2.22
C ALA A 72 -21.05 -7.58 1.75
N VAL A 73 -21.40 -6.55 2.54
CA VAL A 73 -22.33 -5.50 2.10
C VAL A 73 -21.62 -4.54 1.16
N ASN A 74 -20.48 -3.99 1.56
CA ASN A 74 -19.74 -2.98 0.81
C ASN A 74 -19.34 -3.47 -0.59
N ALA A 75 -18.93 -4.74 -0.72
CA ALA A 75 -18.58 -5.36 -2.00
C ALA A 75 -19.75 -5.44 -3.00
N GLN A 76 -21.01 -5.40 -2.52
CA GLN A 76 -22.20 -5.47 -3.37
C GLN A 76 -22.76 -4.10 -3.77
N LEU A 77 -22.36 -3.03 -3.06
CA LEU A 77 -22.90 -1.69 -3.30
C LEU A 77 -22.57 -1.14 -4.70
N PRO A 78 -21.36 -1.31 -5.28
CA PRO A 78 -21.07 -0.87 -6.65
C PRO A 78 -22.01 -1.51 -7.68
N THR A 79 -22.16 -2.84 -7.65
CA THR A 79 -23.06 -3.56 -8.56
C THR A 79 -24.52 -3.13 -8.40
N LEU A 80 -24.95 -2.83 -7.17
CA LEU A 80 -26.27 -2.26 -6.92
C LEU A 80 -26.42 -0.87 -7.57
N ALA A 81 -25.44 0.02 -7.40
CA ALA A 81 -25.44 1.34 -8.01
C ALA A 81 -25.50 1.25 -9.54
N ASP A 82 -24.67 0.40 -10.16
CA ASP A 82 -24.67 0.15 -11.61
C ASP A 82 -26.04 -0.32 -12.09
N THR A 83 -26.63 -1.30 -11.38
CA THR A 83 -27.97 -1.82 -11.71
C THR A 83 -29.02 -0.73 -11.63
N LYS A 84 -28.97 0.12 -10.60
CA LYS A 84 -29.91 1.22 -10.41
C LYS A 84 -29.69 2.33 -11.44
N ASN A 85 -28.45 2.64 -11.82
CA ASN A 85 -28.11 3.65 -12.82
C ASN A 85 -28.51 3.19 -14.24
N ALA A 86 -28.32 1.91 -14.56
CA ALA A 86 -28.82 1.33 -15.81
C ALA A 86 -30.36 1.43 -15.93
N ALA A 87 -31.08 1.41 -14.80
CA ALA A 87 -32.53 1.53 -14.75
C ALA A 87 -33.06 2.99 -14.75
N SER A 88 -32.21 4.00 -14.59
CA SER A 88 -32.64 5.41 -14.57
C SER A 88 -31.55 6.37 -15.04
N SER A 89 -31.84 7.12 -16.11
CA SER A 89 -30.94 8.16 -16.64
C SER A 89 -31.10 9.52 -15.96
N THR A 90 -32.04 9.68 -15.02
CA THR A 90 -32.36 10.97 -14.39
C THR A 90 -32.11 11.02 -12.88
N SER A 91 -31.94 9.85 -12.24
CA SER A 91 -31.67 9.74 -10.81
C SER A 91 -30.39 8.93 -10.61
N PRO A 92 -29.21 9.58 -10.62
CA PRO A 92 -27.94 8.91 -10.40
C PRO A 92 -27.81 8.42 -8.95
N VAL A 93 -27.15 7.28 -8.80
CA VAL A 93 -26.71 6.68 -7.54
C VAL A 93 -25.18 6.62 -7.54
N TRP A 94 -24.56 7.22 -6.54
CA TRP A 94 -23.12 7.13 -6.30
C TRP A 94 -22.84 6.35 -5.04
N ILE A 95 -21.75 5.60 -5.04
CA ILE A 95 -21.18 5.02 -3.82
C ILE A 95 -20.19 6.01 -3.24
N VAL A 96 -20.34 6.31 -1.96
CA VAL A 96 -19.39 7.12 -1.19
C VAL A 96 -18.51 6.17 -0.40
N ASP A 97 -17.21 6.23 -0.67
CA ASP A 97 -16.23 5.54 0.15
C ASP A 97 -15.97 6.33 1.44
N ALA A 98 -16.76 6.03 2.46
CA ALA A 98 -16.55 6.53 3.81
C ALA A 98 -15.67 5.59 4.65
N ASN A 99 -15.22 4.47 4.09
CA ASN A 99 -14.66 3.34 4.84
C ASN A 99 -13.15 3.18 4.66
N THR A 100 -12.59 3.58 3.52
CA THR A 100 -11.14 3.56 3.30
C THR A 100 -10.43 4.43 4.34
N ASP A 101 -9.42 3.82 4.96
CA ASP A 101 -8.65 4.33 6.11
C ASP A 101 -9.44 4.53 7.41
N PHE A 102 -10.70 4.07 7.48
CA PHE A 102 -11.48 4.15 8.71
C PHE A 102 -11.03 3.06 9.69
N ASN A 103 -10.13 3.38 10.62
CA ASN A 103 -9.72 2.47 11.68
C ASN A 103 -10.69 2.52 12.88
N PRO A 104 -11.56 1.52 13.08
CA PRO A 104 -12.58 1.60 14.10
C PRO A 104 -12.04 1.51 15.53
N ALA A 105 -10.82 1.03 15.73
CA ALA A 105 -10.19 1.01 17.06
C ALA A 105 -9.78 2.42 17.53
N LEU A 106 -9.50 3.33 16.58
CA LEU A 106 -9.06 4.70 16.86
C LEU A 106 -10.18 5.72 16.68
N LEU A 107 -11.11 5.45 15.76
CA LEU A 107 -12.09 6.41 15.27
C LEU A 107 -13.51 6.18 15.81
N THR A 108 -13.72 5.20 16.69
CA THR A 108 -15.02 5.00 17.37
C THR A 108 -14.93 5.25 18.88
N TYR A 109 -16.04 5.61 19.52
CA TYR A 109 -16.09 5.78 20.99
C TYR A 109 -16.71 4.60 21.75
N ASP A 110 -17.49 3.75 21.07
CA ASP A 110 -18.17 2.60 21.67
C ASP A 110 -18.05 1.32 20.83
N THR A 111 -16.99 1.24 20.01
CA THR A 111 -16.71 0.18 19.03
C THR A 111 -17.56 0.21 17.76
N VAL A 112 -18.58 1.07 17.66
CA VAL A 112 -19.45 1.16 16.48
C VAL A 112 -19.55 2.59 15.97
N HIS A 113 -19.86 3.54 16.85
CA HIS A 113 -20.14 4.91 16.47
C HIS A 113 -18.86 5.74 16.37
N PRO A 114 -18.69 6.52 15.28
CA PRO A 114 -17.56 7.41 15.13
C PRO A 114 -17.41 8.37 16.32
N ASN A 115 -16.19 8.59 16.79
CA ASN A 115 -15.84 9.69 17.69
C ASN A 115 -15.59 10.97 16.86
N ALA A 116 -15.27 12.09 17.51
CA ALA A 116 -15.11 13.37 16.80
C ALA A 116 -14.15 13.32 15.59
N ALA A 117 -13.04 12.56 15.69
CA ALA A 117 -12.09 12.40 14.58
C ALA A 117 -12.65 11.48 13.47
N GLY A 118 -13.38 10.43 13.85
CA GLY A 118 -14.08 9.59 12.87
C GLY A 118 -15.24 10.32 12.17
N GLU A 119 -15.96 11.19 12.89
CA GLU A 119 -17.02 12.05 12.32
C GLU A 119 -16.43 13.04 11.31
N GLU A 120 -15.26 13.62 11.62
CA GLU A 120 -14.52 14.52 10.71
C GLU A 120 -14.12 13.79 9.42
N GLN A 121 -13.47 12.62 9.52
CA GLN A 121 -13.07 11.82 8.36
C GLN A 121 -14.27 11.41 7.48
N VAL A 122 -15.35 10.93 8.09
CA VAL A 122 -16.57 10.56 7.35
C VAL A 122 -17.22 11.79 6.72
N GLY A 123 -17.22 12.91 7.43
CA GLY A 123 -17.71 14.20 6.94
C GLY A 123 -16.96 14.67 5.70
N ASP A 124 -15.62 14.58 5.70
CA ASP A 124 -14.76 14.99 4.59
C ASP A 124 -14.98 14.10 3.36
N ARG A 125 -15.05 12.78 3.53
CA ARG A 125 -15.35 11.84 2.43
C ARG A 125 -16.71 12.14 1.78
N ILE A 126 -17.73 12.44 2.59
CA ILE A 126 -19.07 12.80 2.09
C ILE A 126 -19.03 14.18 1.40
N ALA A 127 -18.31 15.16 1.97
CA ALA A 127 -18.17 16.49 1.40
C ALA A 127 -17.44 16.46 0.05
N ALA A 128 -16.38 15.65 -0.07
CA ALA A 128 -15.65 15.40 -1.29
C ALA A 128 -16.55 14.73 -2.35
N ALA A 129 -17.33 13.70 -1.98
CA ALA A 129 -18.29 13.08 -2.89
C ALA A 129 -19.38 14.05 -3.38
N PHE A 130 -19.70 15.07 -2.60
CA PHE A 130 -20.61 16.14 -3.02
C PHE A 130 -19.94 17.23 -3.87
N GLY A 131 -18.61 17.17 -4.04
CA GLY A 131 -17.80 18.21 -4.69
C GLY A 131 -17.79 19.53 -3.91
N LEU A 132 -17.98 19.48 -2.58
CA LEU A 132 -17.97 20.67 -1.72
C LEU A 132 -16.56 21.09 -1.31
N ILE A 133 -15.65 20.11 -1.25
CA ILE A 133 -14.22 20.29 -1.08
C ILE A 133 -13.53 19.55 -2.24
N GLU A 134 -12.39 20.07 -2.69
CA GLU A 134 -11.45 19.22 -3.43
C GLU A 134 -11.10 18.06 -2.49
N ASP A 135 -11.06 16.84 -3.01
CA ASP A 135 -10.78 15.67 -2.18
C ASP A 135 -9.46 15.90 -1.43
N THR A 136 -9.57 16.26 -0.16
CA THR A 136 -8.43 16.41 0.74
C THR A 136 -8.06 15.03 1.28
N ALA A 137 -8.04 14.02 0.41
CA ALA A 137 -7.17 12.89 0.58
C ALA A 137 -5.75 13.46 0.70
N GLU A 138 -5.42 13.86 1.93
CA GLU A 138 -4.07 14.08 2.37
C GLU A 138 -3.32 12.82 1.94
N ALA A 139 -2.22 13.05 1.22
CA ALA A 139 -1.38 12.04 0.60
C ALA A 139 -1.31 10.76 1.46
N PRO A 140 -1.34 9.57 0.83
CA PRO A 140 -1.44 8.29 1.53
C PRO A 140 -0.60 8.33 2.80
N VAL A 141 -1.24 8.00 3.92
CA VAL A 141 -0.55 7.57 5.13
C VAL A 141 0.62 6.70 4.68
N SER A 142 1.84 7.19 4.94
CA SER A 142 3.08 6.64 4.36
C SER A 142 2.95 5.13 4.20
N PRO A 143 2.95 4.60 2.97
CA PRO A 143 2.82 3.17 2.79
C PRO A 143 3.95 2.46 3.54
N PRO A 144 3.75 1.20 3.97
CA PRO A 144 4.84 0.27 4.21
C PRO A 144 5.92 0.36 3.10
N PRO A 145 7.17 -0.04 3.36
CA PRO A 145 8.30 0.22 2.47
C PRO A 145 7.97 -0.01 1.00
N HIS A 146 7.99 1.07 0.21
CA HIS A 146 7.79 1.07 -1.24
C HIS A 146 9.00 1.66 -1.95
N ASP A 147 9.86 2.39 -1.24
CA ASP A 147 11.12 2.87 -1.81
C ASP A 147 12.04 1.67 -2.10
N GLU A 148 12.52 1.60 -3.33
CA GLU A 148 13.58 0.68 -3.71
C GLU A 148 14.95 1.26 -3.32
N GLU A 149 15.87 0.39 -2.91
CA GLU A 149 17.27 0.80 -2.71
C GLU A 149 18.23 -0.35 -2.96
N GLU A 150 19.31 -0.05 -3.68
CA GLU A 150 20.41 -0.97 -3.93
C GLU A 150 21.28 -1.12 -2.68
N SER A 151 21.60 -2.34 -2.27
CA SER A 151 22.38 -2.53 -1.04
C SER A 151 23.79 -1.97 -1.14
N GLY A 152 24.31 -1.79 -2.36
CA GLY A 152 25.55 -1.05 -2.62
C GLY A 152 25.53 0.37 -2.07
N ASN A 153 24.36 0.99 -1.92
CA ASN A 153 24.18 2.34 -1.38
C ASN A 153 23.99 2.37 0.14
N PHE A 154 23.83 1.22 0.80
CA PHE A 154 23.57 1.17 2.25
C PHE A 154 24.71 1.78 3.07
N GLY A 155 24.35 2.43 4.18
CA GLY A 155 25.31 3.14 5.02
C GLY A 155 26.35 2.24 5.71
N SER A 156 25.98 0.99 6.03
CA SER A 156 26.90 0.00 6.60
C SER A 156 27.06 -1.17 5.63
N ARG A 157 28.30 -1.44 5.22
CA ARG A 157 28.63 -2.50 4.26
C ARG A 157 29.88 -3.22 4.71
N PHE A 158 29.82 -4.54 4.74
CA PHE A 158 30.92 -5.40 5.09
C PHE A 158 30.97 -6.56 4.11
N GLU A 159 32.00 -6.61 3.29
CA GLU A 159 32.36 -7.84 2.59
C GLU A 159 32.85 -8.88 3.61
N GLY A 160 32.87 -10.17 3.27
CA GLY A 160 33.21 -11.24 4.22
C GLY A 160 34.60 -11.06 4.86
N ASN A 161 35.60 -10.61 4.10
CA ASN A 161 36.94 -10.30 4.62
C ASN A 161 36.99 -9.03 5.48
N GLU A 162 35.97 -8.18 5.42
CA GLU A 162 35.75 -7.03 6.30
C GLU A 162 34.94 -7.41 7.56
N ILE A 163 34.48 -8.66 7.65
CA ILE A 163 33.96 -9.27 8.87
C ILE A 163 35.08 -10.06 9.56
N TRP A 164 35.84 -10.85 8.80
CA TRP A 164 37.01 -11.61 9.28
C TRP A 164 38.16 -11.59 8.27
N ASP A 165 39.31 -11.03 8.65
CA ASP A 165 40.40 -10.67 7.73
C ASP A 165 41.38 -11.82 7.41
N GLY A 166 41.06 -13.06 7.77
CA GLY A 166 41.98 -14.19 7.72
C GLY A 166 42.68 -14.50 9.05
N ALA A 167 42.66 -13.57 10.00
CA ALA A 167 43.30 -13.73 11.30
C ALA A 167 42.35 -13.42 12.47
N ALA A 168 41.59 -12.33 12.39
CA ALA A 168 40.71 -11.86 13.45
C ALA A 168 39.40 -11.30 12.88
N PHE A 169 38.38 -11.20 13.74
CA PHE A 169 37.21 -10.40 13.39
C PHE A 169 37.57 -8.92 13.43
N VAL A 170 37.10 -8.17 12.45
CA VAL A 170 37.39 -6.75 12.27
C VAL A 170 36.08 -5.95 12.16
N ASN A 171 36.16 -4.62 12.08
CA ASN A 171 34.99 -3.73 11.97
C ASN A 171 33.92 -3.97 13.05
N ALA A 172 34.38 -4.25 14.27
CA ALA A 172 33.56 -4.52 15.45
C ALA A 172 32.62 -5.74 15.33
N TRP A 173 32.90 -6.63 14.38
CA TRP A 173 32.36 -7.98 14.38
C TRP A 173 33.06 -8.84 15.42
N ALA A 174 32.36 -9.89 15.85
CA ALA A 174 32.89 -10.89 16.75
C ALA A 174 32.24 -12.26 16.46
N GLN A 175 32.69 -13.29 17.18
CA GLN A 175 31.97 -14.55 17.30
C GLN A 175 31.58 -14.80 18.75
N VAL A 176 30.52 -15.59 18.92
CA VAL A 176 30.22 -16.23 20.19
C VAL A 176 30.52 -17.71 20.07
N ASN A 177 31.25 -18.21 21.07
CA ASN A 177 31.90 -19.51 21.06
C ASN A 177 32.74 -19.73 19.79
N THR A 178 32.91 -20.98 19.35
CA THR A 178 33.93 -21.32 18.33
C THR A 178 33.29 -21.67 16.99
N LEU A 179 33.62 -20.90 15.95
CA LEU A 179 33.32 -21.24 14.56
C LEU A 179 34.61 -21.51 13.79
N ASN A 180 34.60 -22.52 12.93
CA ASN A 180 35.65 -22.70 11.93
C ASN A 180 35.46 -21.64 10.84
N LYS A 181 36.54 -20.95 10.47
CA LYS A 181 36.50 -19.82 9.53
C LYS A 181 37.54 -20.00 8.45
N SER A 182 37.19 -19.63 7.22
CA SER A 182 38.14 -19.54 6.13
C SER A 182 37.71 -18.46 5.14
N LEU A 183 38.64 -18.04 4.29
CA LEU A 183 38.37 -17.19 3.13
C LEU A 183 38.57 -18.06 1.87
N PRO A 184 37.53 -18.78 1.39
CA PRO A 184 37.64 -19.58 0.16
C PRO A 184 37.98 -18.71 -1.07
N GLU A 185 37.56 -17.46 -1.07
CA GLU A 185 37.93 -16.42 -2.03
C GLU A 185 38.40 -15.16 -1.28
N THR A 186 38.86 -14.14 -2.00
CA THR A 186 39.47 -12.95 -1.38
C THR A 186 38.52 -12.19 -0.44
N THR A 187 37.23 -12.15 -0.79
CA THR A 187 36.18 -11.40 -0.07
C THR A 187 35.22 -12.30 0.69
N ASP A 188 35.08 -13.56 0.32
CA ASP A 188 34.04 -14.44 0.85
C ASP A 188 34.45 -15.05 2.19
N LEU A 189 33.61 -14.89 3.22
CA LEU A 189 33.82 -15.50 4.53
C LEU A 189 33.03 -16.80 4.66
N GLN A 190 33.72 -17.93 4.77
CA GLN A 190 33.09 -19.19 5.16
C GLN A 190 33.09 -19.36 6.67
N ILE A 191 31.91 -19.63 7.24
CA ILE A 191 31.70 -20.00 8.64
C ILE A 191 31.11 -21.41 8.73
N VAL A 192 31.75 -22.26 9.53
CA VAL A 192 31.33 -23.66 9.73
C VAL A 192 31.18 -23.96 11.21
N HIS A 193 30.01 -24.47 11.60
CA HIS A 193 29.73 -24.91 12.95
C HIS A 193 30.49 -26.22 13.25
N PRO A 194 31.37 -26.28 14.28
CA PRO A 194 32.28 -27.40 14.50
C PRO A 194 31.63 -28.59 15.23
N SER A 195 30.36 -28.90 14.98
CA SER A 195 29.53 -29.93 15.63
C SER A 195 29.28 -29.83 17.14
N THR A 196 30.12 -29.12 17.90
CA THR A 196 29.90 -28.81 19.33
C THR A 196 30.40 -27.41 19.65
N ASN A 197 29.66 -26.68 20.49
CA ASN A 197 30.07 -25.37 21.00
C ASN A 197 30.31 -24.29 19.91
N GLY A 198 29.77 -24.45 18.70
CA GLY A 198 29.60 -23.32 17.78
C GLY A 198 28.35 -22.54 18.12
N ARG A 199 28.30 -21.27 17.74
CA ARG A 199 27.08 -20.45 17.83
C ARG A 199 26.95 -19.52 16.63
N TRP A 200 27.32 -18.24 16.78
CA TRP A 200 27.08 -17.21 15.77
C TRP A 200 28.25 -16.25 15.60
N ILE A 201 28.24 -15.54 14.47
CA ILE A 201 28.93 -14.26 14.33
C ILE A 201 28.00 -13.13 14.75
N GLU A 202 28.56 -12.08 15.34
CA GLU A 202 27.81 -10.98 15.94
C GLU A 202 28.29 -9.63 15.40
N GLY A 203 27.36 -8.89 14.79
CA GLY A 203 27.55 -7.54 14.26
C GLY A 203 26.89 -6.46 15.12
N THR A 204 26.48 -6.77 16.36
CA THR A 204 25.78 -5.82 17.23
C THR A 204 26.52 -4.48 17.40
N ASN A 205 27.86 -4.51 17.37
CA ASN A 205 28.70 -3.32 17.55
C ASN A 205 29.24 -2.74 16.23
N SER A 206 28.90 -3.29 15.06
CA SER A 206 29.39 -2.84 13.76
C SER A 206 28.68 -1.58 13.21
N GLY A 207 27.88 -0.91 14.05
CA GLY A 207 27.03 0.23 13.66
C GLY A 207 25.54 -0.07 13.74
N TRP A 208 25.14 -1.32 14.00
CA TRP A 208 23.74 -1.75 14.08
C TRP A 208 22.87 -0.91 15.03
N ALA A 209 23.43 -0.49 16.17
CA ALA A 209 22.73 0.34 17.14
C ALA A 209 22.23 1.70 16.58
N ALA A 210 22.84 2.20 15.49
CA ALA A 210 22.47 3.46 14.88
C ALA A 210 21.24 3.37 13.95
N VAL A 211 20.89 2.17 13.46
CA VAL A 211 19.78 1.98 12.52
C VAL A 211 18.56 1.28 13.16
N ARG A 212 18.79 0.45 14.19
CA ARG A 212 17.78 -0.48 14.72
C ARG A 212 16.56 0.15 15.42
N SER A 213 16.58 1.46 15.71
CA SER A 213 15.54 2.14 16.51
C SER A 213 14.34 2.64 15.70
N GLY A 214 14.41 2.61 14.38
CA GLY A 214 13.32 2.98 13.47
C GLY A 214 13.16 1.94 12.38
N SER A 215 12.60 2.35 11.24
CA SER A 215 12.61 1.50 10.05
C SER A 215 14.04 1.28 9.57
N TRP A 216 14.36 0.07 9.14
CA TRP A 216 15.70 -0.29 8.67
C TRP A 216 15.61 -1.41 7.65
N THR A 217 16.69 -1.57 6.88
CA THR A 217 16.83 -2.68 5.93
C THR A 217 18.15 -3.38 6.21
N PHE A 218 18.08 -4.70 6.33
CA PHE A 218 19.21 -5.61 6.42
C PHE A 218 19.26 -6.46 5.15
N GLU A 219 20.44 -6.64 4.58
CA GLU A 219 20.66 -7.54 3.46
C GLU A 219 21.95 -8.34 3.66
N THR A 220 21.92 -9.62 3.30
CA THR A 220 23.12 -10.43 3.17
C THR A 220 23.05 -11.26 1.91
N ARG A 221 24.19 -11.36 1.23
CA ARG A 221 24.38 -12.32 0.15
C ARG A 221 25.20 -13.48 0.70
N LEU A 222 24.62 -14.68 0.68
CA LEU A 222 25.24 -15.88 1.23
C LEU A 222 24.92 -17.12 0.39
N LYS A 223 25.76 -18.14 0.51
CA LYS A 223 25.59 -19.47 -0.06
C LYS A 223 25.53 -20.49 1.06
N CYS A 224 24.53 -21.35 1.05
CA CYS A 224 24.47 -22.49 1.97
C CYS A 224 25.20 -23.68 1.36
N ASN A 225 26.28 -24.14 1.99
CA ASN A 225 26.95 -25.40 1.63
C ASN A 225 26.35 -26.57 2.43
N ALA A 226 25.95 -26.32 3.68
CA ALA A 226 25.15 -27.21 4.51
C ALA A 226 24.39 -26.42 5.57
N ASN A 227 23.13 -26.75 5.84
CA ASN A 227 22.31 -26.10 6.89
C ASN A 227 21.10 -26.99 7.26
N ALA A 228 21.32 -28.30 7.38
CA ALA A 228 20.26 -29.28 7.62
C ALA A 228 19.42 -29.00 8.89
N ASN A 229 20.01 -28.29 9.86
CA ASN A 229 19.36 -27.88 11.09
C ASN A 229 19.01 -26.38 11.14
N GLY A 230 19.09 -25.70 10.00
CA GLY A 230 18.81 -24.26 9.87
C GLY A 230 20.02 -23.37 10.10
N PHE A 231 19.86 -22.11 9.73
CA PHE A 231 20.76 -20.99 9.98
C PHE A 231 19.90 -19.75 10.24
N ILE A 232 20.17 -19.00 11.31
CA ILE A 232 19.34 -17.84 11.65
C ILE A 232 19.96 -16.54 11.12
N LEU A 233 19.09 -15.65 10.68
CA LEU A 233 19.34 -14.21 10.68
C LEU A 233 18.51 -13.59 11.81
N TRP A 234 19.20 -13.01 12.80
CA TRP A 234 18.57 -12.38 13.96
C TRP A 234 18.83 -10.88 13.92
N CYS A 235 17.76 -10.10 13.81
CA CYS A 235 17.79 -8.65 13.83
C CYS A 235 16.95 -8.13 15.01
N GLY A 236 17.61 -7.65 16.06
CA GLY A 236 16.97 -7.05 17.24
C GLY A 236 16.66 -5.57 17.03
N VAL A 237 15.43 -5.16 17.37
CA VAL A 237 14.90 -3.79 17.19
C VAL A 237 14.84 -2.99 18.49
N GLY A 238 15.61 -3.40 19.50
CA GLY A 238 15.65 -2.78 20.83
C GLY A 238 14.69 -3.41 21.81
N SER A 239 13.38 -3.40 21.52
CA SER A 239 12.34 -3.99 22.37
C SER A 239 11.69 -5.26 21.79
N ASN A 240 11.97 -5.59 20.54
CA ASN A 240 11.49 -6.80 19.87
C ASN A 240 12.63 -7.44 19.05
N ARG A 241 12.34 -8.58 18.43
CA ARG A 241 13.25 -9.26 17.50
C ARG A 241 12.55 -9.79 16.27
N ILE A 242 13.32 -9.83 15.19
CA ILE A 242 12.98 -10.42 13.90
C ILE A 242 13.96 -11.58 13.66
N LEU A 243 13.43 -12.76 13.41
CA LEU A 243 14.14 -14.02 13.36
C LEU A 243 13.75 -14.77 12.09
N MET A 244 14.68 -14.88 11.15
CA MET A 244 14.47 -15.58 9.89
C MET A 244 15.31 -16.84 9.86
N GLU A 245 14.66 -17.99 9.64
CA GLU A 245 15.34 -19.29 9.54
C GLU A 245 15.55 -19.68 8.07
N ILE A 246 16.80 -19.97 7.71
CA ILE A 246 17.20 -20.46 6.39
C ILE A 246 17.55 -21.95 6.52
N HIS A 247 16.72 -22.82 5.96
CA HIS A 247 16.94 -24.27 5.85
C HIS A 247 17.37 -24.63 4.44
N GLY A 248 17.81 -25.87 4.21
CA GLY A 248 18.22 -26.29 2.87
C GLY A 248 17.06 -26.32 1.85
N ASP A 249 15.85 -26.63 2.31
CA ASP A 249 14.66 -26.89 1.50
C ASP A 249 13.59 -25.77 1.56
N ARG A 250 13.83 -24.74 2.38
CA ARG A 250 12.89 -23.64 2.62
C ARG A 250 13.53 -22.48 3.38
N THR A 251 12.83 -21.35 3.36
CA THR A 251 13.06 -20.24 4.27
C THR A 251 11.75 -19.85 4.94
N ARG A 252 11.81 -19.61 6.25
CA ARG A 252 10.63 -19.41 7.07
C ARG A 252 10.82 -18.42 8.20
N ASP A 253 9.70 -17.98 8.71
CA ASP A 253 9.56 -17.29 9.97
C ASP A 253 9.95 -18.20 11.15
N HIS A 254 10.40 -17.61 12.26
CA HIS A 254 10.86 -18.39 13.42
C HIS A 254 9.71 -19.13 14.09
N SER A 255 9.97 -20.35 14.56
CA SER A 255 8.93 -21.27 15.02
C SER A 255 8.08 -20.75 16.19
N ASP A 256 8.60 -19.82 16.99
CA ASP A 256 7.88 -19.23 18.12
C ASP A 256 7.10 -17.95 17.75
N GLY A 257 7.35 -17.37 16.57
CA GLY A 257 6.71 -16.15 16.05
C GLY A 257 5.36 -16.38 15.38
N GLY A 258 4.87 -17.63 15.38
CA GLY A 258 3.60 -18.01 14.76
C GLY A 258 3.74 -18.59 13.36
N GLN A 259 4.96 -18.70 12.81
CA GLN A 259 5.25 -19.28 11.49
C GLN A 259 4.38 -18.66 10.37
N THR A 260 4.36 -17.34 10.31
CA THR A 260 3.49 -16.59 9.39
C THR A 260 3.85 -16.77 7.92
N PHE A 261 5.09 -17.16 7.62
CA PHE A 261 5.49 -17.65 6.30
C PHE A 261 6.42 -18.85 6.40
N ASN A 262 6.35 -19.71 5.37
CA ASN A 262 7.18 -20.90 5.24
C ASN A 262 7.24 -21.32 3.76
N ASN A 263 8.21 -20.77 3.03
CA ASN A 263 8.29 -20.93 1.57
C ASN A 263 9.32 -21.99 1.20
N SER A 264 8.91 -22.99 0.41
CA SER A 264 9.81 -24.04 -0.07
C SER A 264 10.59 -23.56 -1.29
N HIS A 265 11.90 -23.76 -1.26
CA HIS A 265 12.84 -23.51 -2.35
C HIS A 265 14.20 -24.11 -1.98
N ASP A 266 15.08 -24.31 -2.96
CA ASP A 266 16.39 -24.92 -2.72
C ASP A 266 17.44 -23.85 -2.37
N ASN A 267 17.94 -23.87 -1.13
CA ASN A 267 19.08 -23.03 -0.71
C ASN A 267 20.42 -23.76 -0.82
N LEU A 268 20.42 -25.06 -1.14
CA LEU A 268 21.61 -25.92 -1.31
C LEU A 268 21.93 -26.17 -2.79
N ASP A 269 21.52 -25.26 -3.67
CA ASP A 269 21.69 -25.35 -5.11
C ASP A 269 23.12 -25.02 -5.61
N GLY A 270 24.00 -24.62 -4.67
CA GLY A 270 25.39 -24.25 -4.92
C GLY A 270 25.60 -22.79 -5.31
N ASN A 271 24.55 -21.97 -5.35
CA ASN A 271 24.61 -20.56 -5.70
C ASN A 271 24.59 -19.65 -4.46
N PHE A 272 24.97 -18.40 -4.68
CA PHE A 272 24.72 -17.35 -3.69
C PHE A 272 23.32 -16.80 -3.89
N HIS A 273 22.64 -16.56 -2.79
CA HIS A 273 21.33 -15.91 -2.74
C HIS A 273 21.40 -14.65 -1.89
N ILE A 274 20.59 -13.68 -2.27
CA ILE A 274 20.41 -12.44 -1.52
C ILE A 274 19.20 -12.61 -0.62
N PHE A 275 19.37 -12.40 0.68
CA PHE A 275 18.27 -12.34 1.64
C PHE A 275 18.16 -10.92 2.18
N ARG A 276 16.97 -10.33 2.05
CA ARG A 276 16.67 -8.98 2.54
C ARG A 276 15.55 -9.03 3.57
N ILE A 277 15.73 -8.26 4.64
CA ILE A 277 14.72 -8.01 5.67
C ILE A 277 14.51 -6.49 5.77
N ALA A 278 13.32 -6.02 5.43
CA ALA A 278 12.90 -4.63 5.60
C ALA A 278 11.98 -4.53 6.81
N HIS A 279 12.37 -3.76 7.82
CA HIS A 279 11.60 -3.51 9.04
C HIS A 279 10.83 -2.20 8.92
N ASP A 280 9.51 -2.31 8.91
CA ASP A 280 8.56 -1.21 8.95
C ASP A 280 8.14 -0.92 10.39
N ALA A 281 8.86 0.02 11.02
CA ALA A 281 8.63 0.37 12.42
C ALA A 281 7.24 0.97 12.68
N PRO A 282 6.72 1.92 11.87
CA PRO A 282 5.36 2.45 12.03
C PRO A 282 4.27 1.37 12.13
N ASN A 283 4.35 0.33 11.30
CA ASN A 283 3.34 -0.73 11.27
C ASN A 283 3.68 -1.94 12.15
N ALA A 284 4.86 -1.94 12.80
CA ALA A 284 5.37 -3.07 13.55
C ALA A 284 5.38 -4.37 12.71
N ARG A 285 5.91 -4.23 11.49
CA ARG A 285 5.99 -5.30 10.50
C ARG A 285 7.41 -5.44 9.99
N TYR A 286 7.70 -6.62 9.47
CA TYR A 286 8.87 -6.82 8.64
C TYR A 286 8.53 -7.64 7.40
N HIS A 287 9.28 -7.38 6.35
CA HIS A 287 9.09 -7.99 5.05
C HIS A 287 10.38 -8.70 4.65
N VAL A 288 10.23 -9.91 4.11
CA VAL A 288 11.35 -10.80 3.84
C VAL A 288 11.37 -11.12 2.36
N PHE A 289 12.56 -11.08 1.76
CA PHE A 289 12.79 -11.34 0.35
C PHE A 289 13.97 -12.29 0.16
N ARG A 290 13.90 -13.09 -0.91
CA ARG A 290 15.02 -13.88 -1.42
C ARG A 290 15.18 -13.60 -2.91
N ASP A 291 16.38 -13.20 -3.32
CA ASP A 291 16.70 -12.87 -4.72
C ASP A 291 15.66 -11.91 -5.34
N GLY A 292 15.24 -10.91 -4.57
CA GLY A 292 14.21 -9.96 -4.96
C GLY A 292 12.77 -10.41 -4.70
N VAL A 293 12.49 -11.71 -4.73
CA VAL A 293 11.13 -12.24 -4.59
C VAL A 293 10.67 -12.19 -3.13
N ARG A 294 9.45 -11.65 -2.89
CA ARG A 294 8.87 -11.58 -1.54
C ARG A 294 8.53 -12.97 -1.01
N LEU A 295 8.97 -13.25 0.22
CA LEU A 295 8.66 -14.45 0.98
C LEU A 295 7.59 -14.22 2.06
N SER A 296 7.54 -13.04 2.65
CA SER A 296 6.51 -12.67 3.62
C SER A 296 5.15 -12.42 2.94
N PRO A 297 4.02 -12.47 3.67
CA PRO A 297 2.75 -11.91 3.20
C PRO A 297 2.87 -10.42 2.83
N LEU A 298 1.91 -9.91 2.06
CA LEU A 298 1.87 -8.49 1.65
C LEU A 298 1.87 -7.56 2.86
N ASP A 299 1.00 -7.83 3.84
CA ASP A 299 0.89 -7.10 5.12
C ASP A 299 2.16 -7.19 6.00
N GLY A 300 3.16 -7.97 5.58
CA GLY A 300 4.34 -8.27 6.36
C GLY A 300 4.07 -9.20 7.54
N VAL A 301 5.11 -9.37 8.35
CA VAL A 301 5.15 -10.30 9.48
C VAL A 301 5.25 -9.51 10.78
N PRO A 302 4.46 -9.81 11.83
CA PRO A 302 4.65 -9.23 13.16
C PRO A 302 6.01 -9.64 13.75
N TYR A 303 6.52 -8.89 14.73
CA TYR A 303 7.72 -9.32 15.46
C TYR A 303 7.57 -10.72 16.05
N ASP A 304 8.63 -11.52 15.94
CA ASP A 304 8.65 -12.87 16.47
C ASP A 304 8.41 -12.90 17.97
N GLN A 305 9.10 -12.02 18.71
CA GLN A 305 9.07 -12.03 20.17
C GLN A 305 9.32 -10.62 20.73
N ILE A 306 8.59 -10.28 21.79
CA ILE A 306 8.71 -9.01 22.56
C ILE A 306 9.85 -9.16 23.57
N ALA A 307 11.06 -9.24 23.03
CA ALA A 307 12.39 -9.28 23.62
C ALA A 307 13.12 -7.93 23.72
N ALA A 308 13.51 -7.43 24.89
CA ALA A 308 14.52 -6.36 24.94
C ALA A 308 15.86 -6.87 24.37
N ASP A 309 16.04 -6.69 23.06
CA ASP A 309 17.14 -7.21 22.29
C ASP A 309 17.44 -6.27 21.13
N GLY A 310 18.69 -5.85 21.02
CA GLY A 310 19.15 -5.02 19.90
C GLY A 310 20.31 -5.65 19.15
N ARG A 311 20.47 -6.97 19.20
CA ARG A 311 21.60 -7.67 18.60
C ARG A 311 21.41 -7.90 17.11
N LEU A 312 22.54 -8.03 16.41
CA LEU A 312 22.61 -8.53 15.05
C LEU A 312 23.47 -9.79 15.06
N ILE A 313 22.86 -10.97 14.86
CA ILE A 313 23.59 -12.25 14.89
C ILE A 313 23.22 -13.13 13.71
N LEU A 314 24.21 -13.88 13.21
CA LEU A 314 24.05 -14.85 12.12
C LEU A 314 24.67 -16.19 12.53
N GLY A 315 23.91 -17.29 12.50
CA GLY A 315 24.39 -18.61 12.89
C GLY A 315 23.39 -19.48 13.64
N ASP A 316 23.88 -20.18 14.68
CA ASP A 316 23.08 -20.94 15.64
C ASP A 316 22.83 -20.10 16.90
N TYR A 317 21.60 -19.64 17.10
CA TYR A 317 21.21 -18.86 18.28
C TYR A 317 20.82 -19.71 19.49
N THR A 318 20.67 -21.02 19.31
CA THR A 318 20.14 -21.92 20.34
C THR A 318 21.28 -22.55 21.14
N SER A 319 20.92 -23.38 22.12
CA SER A 319 21.80 -24.38 22.71
C SER A 319 21.27 -25.80 22.42
N GLY A 320 20.37 -25.91 21.43
CA GLY A 320 19.65 -27.11 21.05
C GLY A 320 20.16 -27.63 19.71
N THR A 321 19.29 -28.35 18.99
CA THR A 321 19.67 -28.97 17.71
C THR A 321 19.62 -28.02 16.52
N PHE A 322 18.93 -26.88 16.63
CA PHE A 322 18.89 -25.88 15.56
C PHE A 322 20.31 -25.34 15.32
N GLY A 323 20.68 -25.06 14.07
CA GLY A 323 21.98 -24.49 13.74
C GLY A 323 23.17 -25.45 13.86
N ASP A 324 22.99 -26.65 14.41
CA ASP A 324 24.07 -27.63 14.47
C ASP A 324 24.56 -28.00 13.06
N ASN A 325 25.87 -27.90 12.85
CA ASN A 325 26.57 -28.30 11.62
C ASN A 325 26.23 -27.47 10.36
N PHE A 326 25.85 -26.19 10.50
CA PHE A 326 25.81 -25.31 9.33
C PHE A 326 27.22 -25.09 8.74
N ASP A 327 27.27 -24.87 7.43
CA ASP A 327 28.39 -24.44 6.61
C ASP A 327 27.85 -23.40 5.62
N ILE A 328 28.17 -22.13 5.88
CA ILE A 328 27.67 -20.98 5.12
C ILE A 328 28.86 -20.16 4.62
N THR A 329 28.82 -19.74 3.36
CA THR A 329 29.73 -18.75 2.79
C THR A 329 29.00 -17.43 2.65
N ILE A 330 29.46 -16.39 3.33
CA ILE A 330 28.92 -15.03 3.30
C ILE A 330 29.78 -14.20 2.37
N ASP A 331 29.18 -13.65 1.32
CA ASP A 331 29.81 -12.66 0.44
C ASP A 331 29.82 -11.30 1.14
N HIS A 332 28.64 -10.83 1.57
CA HIS A 332 28.53 -9.58 2.31
C HIS A 332 27.36 -9.54 3.30
N VAL A 333 27.48 -8.62 4.27
CA VAL A 333 26.41 -8.17 5.16
C VAL A 333 26.31 -6.65 5.08
N ARG A 334 25.10 -6.15 4.84
CA ARG A 334 24.82 -4.72 4.64
C ARG A 334 23.56 -4.33 5.41
N PHE A 335 23.53 -3.10 5.91
CA PHE A 335 22.32 -2.57 6.53
C PHE A 335 22.30 -1.04 6.52
N THR A 336 21.09 -0.48 6.57
CA THR A 336 20.85 0.95 6.58
C THR A 336 19.57 1.31 7.35
N ALA A 337 19.43 2.57 7.73
CA ALA A 337 18.16 3.12 8.18
C ALA A 337 17.23 3.33 6.96
N GLY A 338 15.92 3.20 7.16
CA GLY A 338 14.92 3.16 6.09
C GLY A 338 14.56 1.73 5.71
N ALA A 339 13.28 1.50 5.44
CA ALA A 339 12.78 0.21 4.98
C ALA A 339 12.67 0.27 3.45
N TYR A 340 13.34 -0.65 2.76
CA TYR A 340 13.50 -0.61 1.32
C TYR A 340 13.20 -1.95 0.66
N LEU A 341 12.45 -1.91 -0.44
CA LEU A 341 12.22 -3.07 -1.30
C LEU A 341 13.44 -3.38 -2.16
N PRO A 342 13.66 -4.65 -2.53
CA PRO A 342 14.67 -5.00 -3.53
C PRO A 342 14.40 -4.24 -4.84
N PRO A 343 15.42 -3.60 -5.44
CA PRO A 343 15.24 -2.77 -6.62
C PRO A 343 14.98 -3.59 -7.89
N GLY A 344 14.09 -3.08 -8.73
CA GLY A 344 13.86 -3.56 -10.10
C GLY A 344 13.31 -4.98 -10.19
N VAL A 345 12.67 -5.48 -9.13
CA VAL A 345 11.96 -6.76 -9.17
C VAL A 345 10.62 -6.55 -9.84
N ASP A 346 10.31 -7.43 -10.78
CA ASP A 346 9.04 -7.48 -11.51
C ASP A 346 8.65 -8.96 -11.55
N THR A 347 7.82 -9.37 -10.59
CA THR A 347 7.55 -10.78 -10.28
C THR A 347 6.73 -11.46 -11.37
N ASP A 348 5.82 -10.74 -12.04
CA ASP A 348 5.00 -11.29 -13.13
C ASP A 348 5.48 -10.88 -14.55
N ALA A 349 6.56 -10.11 -14.62
CA ALA A 349 7.25 -9.69 -15.85
C ALA A 349 6.34 -8.88 -16.78
N ASP A 350 5.45 -8.07 -16.22
CA ASP A 350 4.49 -7.27 -16.96
C ASP A 350 5.01 -5.88 -17.36
N GLY A 351 6.22 -5.53 -16.88
CA GLY A 351 6.89 -4.27 -17.14
C GLY A 351 6.68 -3.20 -16.06
N MET A 352 5.97 -3.53 -14.98
CA MET A 352 5.81 -2.69 -13.79
C MET A 352 6.58 -3.32 -12.61
N PRO A 353 7.47 -2.59 -11.92
CA PRO A 353 8.16 -3.13 -10.76
C PRO A 353 7.23 -3.39 -9.59
N ASP A 354 7.49 -4.46 -8.85
CA ASP A 354 6.84 -4.88 -7.60
C ASP A 354 6.62 -3.71 -6.64
N ALA A 355 7.63 -2.83 -6.51
CA ALA A 355 7.57 -1.67 -5.64
C ALA A 355 6.51 -0.64 -6.06
N TRP A 356 6.39 -0.41 -7.37
CA TRP A 356 5.41 0.49 -7.96
C TRP A 356 4.00 -0.11 -7.87
N GLU A 357 3.84 -1.39 -8.22
CA GLU A 357 2.56 -2.07 -8.05
C GLU A 357 2.09 -2.09 -6.59
N TYR A 358 3.01 -2.30 -5.66
CA TYR A 358 2.69 -2.31 -4.23
C TYR A 358 2.24 -0.93 -3.75
N GLN A 359 2.90 0.13 -4.22
CA GLN A 359 2.58 1.51 -3.86
C GLN A 359 1.16 1.92 -4.27
N TYR A 360 0.72 1.54 -5.47
CA TYR A 360 -0.54 2.01 -6.03
C TYR A 360 -1.69 1.01 -5.92
N PHE A 361 -1.39 -0.29 -5.92
CA PHE A 361 -2.41 -1.34 -6.02
C PHE A 361 -2.37 -2.35 -4.87
N TYR A 362 -1.41 -2.22 -3.96
CA TYR A 362 -1.22 -3.16 -2.84
C TYR A 362 -1.12 -4.62 -3.29
N THR A 363 -0.43 -4.84 -4.41
CA THR A 363 -0.17 -6.15 -5.02
C THR A 363 1.25 -6.16 -5.62
N LEU A 364 1.73 -7.34 -6.02
CA LEU A 364 3.04 -7.52 -6.71
C LEU A 364 2.91 -8.22 -8.06
N THR A 365 1.69 -8.56 -8.48
CA THR A 365 1.41 -9.35 -9.69
C THR A 365 -0.02 -9.14 -10.21
N GLY A 366 -0.66 -8.07 -9.74
CA GLY A 366 -2.13 -7.96 -9.78
C GLY A 366 -2.63 -6.66 -10.37
N ALA A 367 -1.73 -5.70 -10.61
CA ALA A 367 -2.07 -4.52 -11.37
C ALA A 367 -2.16 -4.93 -12.84
N ASP A 368 -3.25 -4.59 -13.53
CA ASP A 368 -3.29 -4.79 -14.98
C ASP A 368 -2.41 -3.72 -15.64
N PRO A 369 -1.36 -4.06 -16.40
CA PRO A 369 -0.52 -3.06 -17.05
C PRO A 369 -1.30 -2.20 -18.06
N ASN A 370 -2.42 -2.70 -18.59
CA ASN A 370 -3.32 -1.96 -19.48
C ASN A 370 -4.51 -1.32 -18.75
N GLY A 371 -4.55 -1.42 -17.42
CA GLY A 371 -5.54 -0.76 -16.59
C GLY A 371 -5.43 0.76 -16.71
N ASN A 372 -6.55 1.45 -16.52
CA ASN A 372 -6.65 2.91 -16.49
C ASN A 372 -7.63 3.27 -15.36
N PRO A 373 -7.17 3.21 -14.09
CA PRO A 373 -8.04 3.34 -12.92
C PRO A 373 -8.64 4.74 -12.75
N ASP A 374 -7.96 5.77 -13.26
CA ASP A 374 -8.32 7.19 -13.10
C ASP A 374 -9.03 7.78 -14.33
N GLU A 375 -9.21 6.98 -15.39
CA GLU A 375 -9.89 7.29 -16.64
C GLU A 375 -9.29 8.47 -17.44
N ASP A 376 -8.00 8.76 -17.26
CA ASP A 376 -7.37 9.94 -17.86
C ASP A 376 -6.81 9.71 -19.28
N GLY A 377 -6.67 8.42 -19.63
CA GLY A 377 -6.29 7.94 -20.94
C GLY A 377 -4.89 7.34 -21.03
N ALA A 378 -4.10 7.42 -19.96
CA ALA A 378 -2.88 6.64 -19.81
C ALA A 378 -3.17 5.26 -19.22
N THR A 379 -2.33 4.28 -19.52
CA THR A 379 -2.36 2.97 -18.88
C THR A 379 -1.36 2.91 -17.72
N ASN A 380 -1.61 2.03 -16.74
CA ASN A 380 -0.71 1.82 -15.59
C ASN A 380 0.78 1.70 -16.00
N VAL A 381 1.09 0.94 -17.06
CA VAL A 381 2.47 0.79 -17.54
C VAL A 381 3.03 2.07 -18.17
N GLU A 382 2.21 2.86 -18.87
CA GLU A 382 2.61 4.17 -19.39
C GLU A 382 2.84 5.17 -18.25
N GLU A 383 2.04 5.09 -17.20
CA GLU A 383 2.16 5.95 -16.03
C GLU A 383 3.41 5.65 -15.23
N PHE A 384 3.70 4.36 -15.00
CA PHE A 384 4.99 3.94 -14.47
C PHE A 384 6.17 4.49 -15.29
N GLN A 385 6.12 4.35 -16.62
CA GLN A 385 7.18 4.81 -17.52
C GLN A 385 7.35 6.34 -17.52
N ASN A 386 6.25 7.08 -17.31
CA ASN A 386 6.24 8.54 -17.26
C ASN A 386 6.45 9.10 -15.84
N GLY A 387 6.46 8.24 -14.82
CA GLY A 387 6.57 8.65 -13.41
C GLY A 387 5.35 9.43 -12.92
N THR A 388 4.18 9.16 -13.49
CA THR A 388 2.89 9.72 -13.08
C THR A 388 2.14 8.76 -12.15
N ASN A 389 1.01 9.19 -11.60
CA ASN A 389 0.30 8.43 -10.58
C ASN A 389 -0.99 7.81 -11.16
N PRO A 390 -1.09 6.46 -11.21
CA PRO A 390 -2.18 5.74 -11.85
C PRO A 390 -3.54 5.83 -11.17
N LEU A 391 -3.61 6.56 -10.06
CA LEU A 391 -4.84 6.81 -9.33
C LEU A 391 -5.28 8.28 -9.43
N THR A 392 -4.60 9.10 -10.23
CA THR A 392 -4.91 10.53 -10.37
C THR A 392 -4.76 10.97 -11.81
N ALA A 393 -5.81 11.61 -12.34
CA ALA A 393 -5.88 12.09 -13.72
C ALA A 393 -4.94 13.28 -14.03
N ASP A 394 -3.64 13.06 -13.86
CA ASP A 394 -2.54 14.01 -14.01
C ASP A 394 -1.66 13.71 -15.24
N SER A 395 -1.83 12.53 -15.85
CA SER A 395 -1.19 12.08 -17.08
C SER A 395 -1.86 12.68 -18.33
N ALA A 396 -3.08 13.18 -18.20
CA ALA A 396 -3.81 13.91 -19.23
C ALA A 396 -3.16 15.26 -19.56
N SER A 397 -2.16 15.25 -20.43
CA SER A 397 -1.71 16.43 -21.16
C SER A 397 -2.87 17.04 -21.95
N SER A 398 -3.57 18.00 -21.33
CA SER A 398 -4.54 18.91 -21.97
C SER A 398 -5.41 18.25 -23.04
N ASN A 399 -6.42 17.47 -22.66
CA ASN A 399 -7.50 17.20 -23.60
C ASN A 399 -8.38 18.46 -23.63
N PRO A 400 -8.31 19.34 -24.65
CA PRO A 400 -9.24 20.45 -24.72
C PRO A 400 -10.63 19.85 -24.83
N LEU A 401 -11.48 20.08 -23.81
CA LEU A 401 -12.90 19.78 -23.90
C LEU A 401 -13.41 20.36 -25.23
N PRO A 402 -13.91 19.55 -26.18
CA PRO A 402 -14.49 20.09 -27.39
C PRO A 402 -15.78 20.81 -27.00
N VAL A 403 -15.68 22.13 -26.80
CA VAL A 403 -16.85 22.99 -26.60
C VAL A 403 -17.58 23.11 -27.94
N HIS A 404 -18.62 22.30 -28.13
CA HIS A 404 -19.55 22.49 -29.23
C HIS A 404 -20.57 23.57 -28.88
N LEU A 405 -20.38 24.78 -29.40
CA LEU A 405 -21.42 25.81 -29.39
C LEU A 405 -22.53 25.43 -30.38
N LEU A 406 -23.66 24.96 -29.87
CA LEU A 406 -24.89 24.84 -30.66
C LEU A 406 -25.63 26.18 -30.63
N THR A 407 -25.32 27.07 -31.56
CA THR A 407 -26.13 28.27 -31.78
C THR A 407 -27.41 27.88 -32.53
N GLY A 408 -28.54 27.83 -31.83
CA GLY A 408 -29.82 27.54 -32.44
C GLY A 408 -30.20 28.59 -33.48
N GLY A 409 -30.34 28.17 -34.75
CA GLY A 409 -30.89 29.01 -35.82
C GLY A 409 -30.52 28.54 -37.22
N GLY A 410 -31.26 27.56 -37.76
CA GLY A 410 -31.45 27.37 -39.21
C GLY A 410 -30.21 27.19 -40.09
N ASN A 411 -29.35 26.21 -39.82
CA ASN A 411 -28.73 25.31 -40.81
C ASN A 411 -27.71 24.40 -40.13
N ALA A 412 -28.14 23.16 -39.87
CA ALA A 412 -27.29 22.07 -39.42
C ALA A 412 -26.50 21.49 -40.60
N LEU A 413 -25.44 22.17 -41.05
CA LEU A 413 -24.33 21.59 -41.80
C LEU A 413 -23.06 22.40 -41.48
N GLY A 414 -22.10 21.74 -40.83
CA GLY A 414 -20.92 22.36 -40.22
C GLY A 414 -20.07 23.19 -41.18
N THR A 415 -20.13 24.51 -41.01
CA THR A 415 -19.06 25.41 -41.44
C THR A 415 -18.19 25.71 -40.25
N SER A 416 -16.93 25.26 -40.29
CA SER A 416 -15.90 25.69 -39.34
C SER A 416 -15.67 27.19 -39.53
N LEU A 417 -16.18 28.01 -38.61
CA LEU A 417 -15.80 29.42 -38.53
C LEU A 417 -14.56 29.49 -37.64
N THR A 418 -13.47 30.04 -38.19
CA THR A 418 -12.34 30.48 -37.38
C THR A 418 -12.76 31.77 -36.69
N SER A 419 -13.11 31.69 -35.41
CA SER A 419 -13.33 32.86 -34.56
C SER A 419 -12.03 33.21 -33.83
N THR A 420 -11.67 34.49 -33.84
CA THR A 420 -10.49 34.99 -33.15
C THR A 420 -10.84 35.23 -31.69
N LEU A 421 -10.02 34.73 -30.76
CA LEU A 421 -10.17 35.03 -29.34
C LEU A 421 -9.55 36.38 -29.00
N HIS A 422 -10.28 37.20 -28.25
CA HIS A 422 -9.79 38.47 -27.75
C HIS A 422 -9.54 38.40 -26.24
N SER A 423 -8.45 39.03 -25.81
CA SER A 423 -8.19 39.31 -24.40
C SER A 423 -8.64 40.74 -24.06
N PRO A 424 -9.07 41.00 -22.81
CA PRO A 424 -9.35 42.35 -22.39
C PRO A 424 -8.06 43.20 -22.45
N ALA A 425 -8.22 44.52 -22.55
CA ALA A 425 -7.10 45.43 -22.45
C ALA A 425 -6.32 45.19 -21.13
N PRO A 426 -4.99 45.38 -21.10
CA PRO A 426 -4.19 45.15 -19.91
C PRO A 426 -4.77 45.85 -18.68
N GLY A 427 -5.12 45.06 -17.65
CA GLY A 427 -5.72 45.56 -16.40
C GLY A 427 -7.26 45.66 -16.36
N GLY A 428 -7.97 45.32 -17.45
CA GLY A 428 -9.43 45.32 -17.48
C GLY A 428 -10.04 43.98 -17.02
N HIS A 429 -11.12 44.05 -16.23
CA HIS A 429 -11.90 42.88 -15.78
C HIS A 429 -13.14 42.66 -16.66
N PRO A 430 -13.57 41.41 -16.95
CA PRO A 430 -14.76 41.12 -17.78
C PRO A 430 -16.04 41.82 -17.33
N ALA A 431 -16.21 42.00 -16.02
CA ALA A 431 -17.36 42.68 -15.42
C ALA A 431 -17.48 44.16 -15.82
N GLU A 432 -16.42 44.76 -16.35
CA GLU A 432 -16.37 46.17 -16.77
C GLU A 432 -16.66 46.34 -18.28
N GLN A 433 -16.83 45.24 -19.03
CA GLN A 433 -17.10 45.28 -20.47
C GLN A 433 -18.56 44.94 -20.79
N SER A 434 -19.13 45.69 -21.74
CA SER A 434 -20.54 45.54 -22.14
C SER A 434 -20.69 44.43 -23.20
N GLY A 435 -21.30 43.32 -22.80
CA GLY A 435 -21.68 42.21 -23.70
C GLY A 435 -20.56 41.19 -23.95
N GLY A 436 -20.95 39.93 -24.17
CA GLY A 436 -20.05 38.80 -24.43
C GLY A 436 -20.14 37.69 -23.39
N VAL A 437 -19.87 36.45 -23.82
CA VAL A 437 -19.59 35.33 -22.90
C VAL A 437 -18.09 35.32 -22.66
N TRP A 438 -17.69 35.37 -21.39
CA TRP A 438 -16.29 35.44 -20.98
C TRP A 438 -15.90 34.17 -20.23
N PHE A 439 -14.70 33.66 -20.50
CA PHE A 439 -14.14 32.50 -19.82
C PHE A 439 -12.67 32.76 -19.45
N HIS A 440 -12.19 32.07 -18.42
CA HIS A 440 -10.81 32.19 -17.93
C HIS A 440 -10.06 30.89 -18.22
N ASP A 441 -8.97 30.95 -18.98
CA ASP A 441 -8.22 29.76 -19.46
C ASP A 441 -6.97 29.44 -18.64
N GLY A 442 -6.87 29.99 -17.43
CA GLY A 442 -5.70 29.87 -16.56
C GLY A 442 -4.58 30.86 -16.88
N THR A 443 -4.53 31.41 -18.10
CA THR A 443 -3.56 32.45 -18.50
C THR A 443 -4.16 33.86 -18.56
N GLY A 444 -5.50 33.95 -18.62
CA GLY A 444 -6.25 35.18 -18.46
C GLY A 444 -7.70 35.07 -18.95
N TRP A 445 -8.44 36.17 -18.91
CA TRP A 445 -9.80 36.24 -19.44
C TRP A 445 -9.82 36.32 -20.98
N LYS A 446 -10.76 35.63 -21.60
CA LYS A 446 -10.99 35.58 -23.05
C LYS A 446 -12.48 35.76 -23.38
N THR A 447 -12.78 36.30 -24.55
CA THR A 447 -14.13 36.32 -25.13
C THR A 447 -14.10 36.06 -26.64
N LEU A 448 -15.23 35.60 -27.16
CA LEU A 448 -15.50 35.45 -28.59
C LEU A 448 -16.24 36.71 -29.06
N ASP A 449 -15.86 37.24 -30.23
CA ASP A 449 -16.62 38.32 -30.85
C ASP A 449 -18.08 37.88 -31.08
N ALA A 450 -19.03 38.75 -30.77
CA ALA A 450 -20.39 38.59 -31.24
C ALA A 450 -20.37 38.80 -32.77
N ALA A 451 -20.72 37.76 -33.53
CA ALA A 451 -20.93 37.86 -34.97
C ALA A 451 -22.15 38.72 -35.32
#